data_AF-A0A7Z1B4A4-F1
#
_entry.id   AF-A0A7Z1B4A4-F1
#
_cell.length_a   1.000
_cell.length_b   1.000
_cell.length_c   1.000
_cell.angle_alpha   90.00
_cell.angle_beta   90.00
_cell.angle_gamma   90.00
#
_symmetry.space_group_name_H-M   'P 1'
#
loop_
_entity.id
_entity.type
_entity.pdbx_description
1 polymer ?
#
loop_
_entity_poly.entity_id
_entity_poly.type
_entity_poly.pdbx_seq_one_letter_code
_entity_poly.pdbx_strand_id
1 'polypeptide(L)'
;MKKKVLIYLVIAAVMINGAYRWFEKTTRENFQIQAGDRYMNFKELQEHEKSGYDIEYHEKAGSDCLIFSPHGGRIEGGVSELVRAFKDDYSTYLFEGKKDENNSDLHITSTNFDEPLALQKIKEHRYTIAFHGYSGDRPHTLVGGTDRKLAKAIVKSLKKSDFSAELVKVDGKFAGTAEENINNESQSGMSVQLEISTAQRKEFFEDFSYKEREETKTRTFRKYVKAVRRVLQDRC
;
A
#
# COMPACT_ATOMS: atom_id res chain seq x y z
N MET A 1 -13.32 13.76 -50.21
CA MET A 1 -12.22 12.99 -49.57
C MET A 1 -12.08 13.28 -48.07
N LYS A 2 -12.02 14.55 -47.63
CA LYS A 2 -11.84 14.92 -46.21
C LYS A 2 -12.87 14.32 -45.21
N LYS A 3 -14.17 14.27 -45.56
CA LYS A 3 -15.21 13.67 -44.70
C LYS A 3 -15.05 12.16 -44.48
N LYS A 4 -14.67 11.41 -45.51
CA LYS A 4 -14.45 9.95 -45.38
C LYS A 4 -13.24 9.65 -44.50
N VAL A 5 -12.15 10.40 -44.67
CA VAL A 5 -10.96 10.31 -43.81
C VAL A 5 -11.30 10.62 -42.35
N LEU A 6 -12.08 11.68 -42.09
CA LEU A 6 -12.53 12.01 -40.74
C LEU A 6 -13.37 10.89 -40.10
N ILE A 7 -14.28 10.26 -40.86
CA ILE A 7 -15.08 9.12 -40.38
C ILE A 7 -14.18 7.94 -40.01
N TYR A 8 -13.21 7.59 -40.87
CA TYR A 8 -12.27 6.49 -40.57
C TYR A 8 -11.40 6.78 -39.34
N LEU A 9 -10.96 8.03 -39.13
CA LEU A 9 -10.20 8.43 -37.94
C LEU A 9 -11.04 8.31 -36.65
N VAL A 10 -12.31 8.71 -36.70
CA VAL A 10 -13.22 8.56 -35.55
C VAL A 10 -13.46 7.07 -35.23
N ILE A 11 -13.70 6.24 -36.24
CA ILE A 11 -13.87 4.79 -36.05
C ILE A 11 -12.61 4.18 -35.45
N ALA A 12 -11.43 4.53 -35.97
CA ALA A 12 -10.16 4.04 -35.43
C ALA A 12 -9.96 4.45 -33.96
N ALA A 13 -10.25 5.70 -33.60
CA ALA A 13 -10.15 6.18 -32.22
C ALA A 13 -11.10 5.44 -31.27
N VAL A 14 -12.34 5.17 -31.69
CA VAL A 14 -13.30 4.39 -30.90
C VAL A 14 -12.83 2.95 -30.71
N MET A 15 -12.32 2.31 -31.77
CA MET A 15 -11.81 0.94 -31.71
C MET A 15 -10.58 0.83 -30.80
N ILE A 16 -9.64 1.77 -30.89
CA ILE A 16 -8.44 1.83 -30.03
C ILE A 16 -8.83 2.01 -28.56
N ASN A 17 -9.75 2.95 -28.27
CA ASN A 17 -10.23 3.17 -26.90
C ASN A 17 -10.98 1.93 -26.37
N GLY A 18 -11.76 1.25 -27.22
CA GLY A 18 -12.42 -0.01 -26.88
C GLY A 18 -11.43 -1.11 -26.51
N ALA A 19 -10.37 -1.28 -27.31
CA ALA A 19 -9.32 -2.26 -27.03
C ALA A 19 -8.54 -1.95 -25.74
N TYR A 20 -8.22 -0.67 -25.52
CA TYR A 20 -7.54 -0.22 -24.29
C TYR A 20 -8.37 -0.52 -23.04
N ARG A 21 -9.66 -0.12 -23.04
CA ARG A 21 -10.57 -0.39 -21.93
C ARG A 21 -10.75 -1.88 -21.66
N TRP A 22 -10.80 -2.70 -22.71
CA TRP A 22 -10.88 -4.15 -22.58
C TRP A 22 -9.60 -4.70 -21.92
N PHE A 23 -8.42 -4.29 -22.39
CA PHE A 23 -7.15 -4.72 -21.83
C PHE A 23 -6.98 -4.31 -20.36
N GLU A 24 -7.30 -3.07 -20.01
CA GLU A 24 -7.27 -2.56 -18.64
C GLU A 24 -8.21 -3.35 -17.73
N LYS A 25 -9.45 -3.59 -18.17
CA LYS A 25 -10.43 -4.39 -17.43
C LYS A 25 -9.92 -5.80 -17.18
N THR A 26 -9.44 -6.49 -18.21
CA THR A 26 -8.90 -7.86 -18.09
C THR A 26 -7.70 -7.91 -17.15
N THR A 27 -6.85 -6.88 -17.17
CA THR A 27 -5.69 -6.78 -16.27
C THR A 27 -6.12 -6.64 -14.81
N ARG A 28 -7.08 -5.74 -14.52
CA ARG A 28 -7.65 -5.57 -13.16
C ARG A 28 -8.37 -6.81 -12.66
N GLU A 29 -9.15 -7.48 -13.52
CA GLU A 29 -9.81 -8.76 -13.19
C GLU A 29 -8.78 -9.84 -12.81
N ASN A 30 -7.66 -9.93 -13.54
CA ASN A 30 -6.59 -10.89 -13.22
C ASN A 30 -5.95 -10.59 -11.86
N PHE A 31 -5.66 -9.32 -11.55
CA PHE A 31 -5.12 -8.93 -10.25
C PHE A 31 -6.08 -9.24 -9.11
N GLN A 32 -7.37 -8.94 -9.30
CA GLN A 32 -8.42 -9.24 -8.33
C GLN A 32 -8.47 -10.74 -8.01
N ILE A 33 -8.50 -11.59 -9.04
CA ILE A 33 -8.54 -13.05 -8.89
C ILE A 33 -7.28 -13.56 -8.17
N GLN A 34 -6.11 -13.04 -8.52
CA GLN A 34 -4.84 -13.44 -7.91
C GLN A 34 -4.78 -13.08 -6.42
N ALA A 35 -5.32 -11.92 -6.04
CA ALA A 35 -5.38 -11.46 -4.66
C ALA A 35 -6.52 -12.11 -3.85
N GLY A 36 -7.55 -12.62 -4.53
CA GLY A 36 -8.76 -13.14 -3.89
C GLY A 36 -9.70 -12.02 -3.42
N ASP A 37 -9.64 -10.85 -4.05
CA ASP A 37 -10.38 -9.67 -3.61
C ASP A 37 -11.87 -9.78 -3.96
N ARG A 38 -12.70 -9.36 -3.01
CA ARG A 38 -14.15 -9.30 -3.22
C ARG A 38 -14.53 -8.22 -4.23
N TYR A 39 -13.83 -7.10 -4.21
CA TYR A 39 -14.11 -5.93 -5.05
C TYR A 39 -12.93 -5.67 -6.00
N MET A 40 -13.23 -5.34 -7.25
CA MET A 40 -12.24 -5.04 -8.28
C MET A 40 -11.59 -3.67 -8.09
N ASN A 41 -12.28 -2.74 -7.44
CA ASN A 41 -11.83 -1.36 -7.25
C ASN A 41 -12.59 -0.68 -6.10
N PHE A 42 -12.15 0.52 -5.71
CA PHE A 42 -12.73 1.27 -4.60
C PHE A 42 -14.18 1.68 -4.88
N LYS A 43 -14.52 2.03 -6.13
CA LYS A 43 -15.91 2.40 -6.48
C LYS A 43 -16.87 1.23 -6.23
N GLU A 44 -16.50 0.03 -6.65
CA GLU A 44 -17.31 -1.18 -6.41
C GLU A 44 -17.42 -1.49 -4.91
N LEU A 45 -16.32 -1.35 -4.15
CA LEU A 45 -16.34 -1.46 -2.69
C LEU A 45 -17.31 -0.46 -2.08
N GLN A 46 -17.22 0.82 -2.45
CA GLN A 46 -18.04 1.90 -1.91
C GLN A 46 -19.54 1.72 -2.19
N GLU A 47 -19.90 1.11 -3.33
CA GLU A 47 -21.30 0.79 -3.66
C GLU A 47 -21.92 -0.24 -2.69
N HIS A 48 -21.09 -1.10 -2.08
CA HIS A 48 -21.53 -2.19 -1.21
C HIS A 48 -21.24 -1.95 0.29
N GLU A 49 -20.22 -1.16 0.62
CA GLU A 49 -19.69 -0.99 1.97
C GLU A 49 -19.82 0.47 2.41
N LYS A 50 -20.94 0.83 3.05
CA LYS A 50 -21.24 2.24 3.38
C LYS A 50 -20.54 2.76 4.64
N SER A 51 -20.31 1.89 5.63
CA SER A 51 -19.74 2.25 6.93
C SER A 51 -18.71 1.24 7.42
N GLY A 52 -18.25 0.36 6.53
CA GLY A 52 -17.30 -0.72 6.83
C GLY A 52 -15.85 -0.27 6.94
N TYR A 53 -15.55 0.96 6.51
CA TYR A 53 -14.20 1.51 6.50
C TYR A 53 -14.14 2.96 6.98
N ASP A 54 -12.93 3.44 7.24
CA ASP A 54 -12.56 4.84 7.44
C ASP A 54 -11.36 5.22 6.56
N ILE A 55 -11.25 6.50 6.22
CA ILE A 55 -10.11 7.05 5.48
C ILE A 55 -9.52 8.18 6.33
N GLU A 56 -8.23 8.09 6.61
CA GLU A 56 -7.49 9.09 7.38
C GLU A 56 -6.35 9.64 6.51
N TYR A 57 -6.24 10.98 6.49
CA TYR A 57 -5.09 11.67 5.92
C TYR A 57 -4.55 12.69 6.92
N HIS A 58 -3.24 12.67 7.11
CA HIS A 58 -2.51 13.65 7.91
C HIS A 58 -1.45 14.32 7.03
N GLU A 59 -1.54 15.64 6.92
CA GLU A 59 -0.57 16.46 6.19
C GLU A 59 0.61 16.82 7.10
N LYS A 60 1.82 16.56 6.64
CA LYS A 60 3.04 17.12 7.21
C LYS A 60 3.66 18.09 6.22
N ALA A 61 3.57 19.38 6.54
CA ALA A 61 4.13 20.43 5.69
C ALA A 61 5.61 20.17 5.34
N GLY A 62 5.91 20.16 4.04
CA GLY A 62 7.25 19.96 3.50
C GLY A 62 7.72 18.50 3.44
N SER A 63 6.86 17.52 3.73
CA SER A 63 7.21 16.10 3.61
C SER A 63 7.28 15.67 2.16
N ASP A 64 8.47 15.28 1.68
CA ASP A 64 8.65 14.68 0.34
C ASP A 64 8.04 13.27 0.26
N CYS A 65 7.86 12.61 1.40
CA CYS A 65 7.37 11.24 1.51
C CYS A 65 5.93 11.15 2.00
N LEU A 66 5.19 10.21 1.43
CA LEU A 66 3.92 9.73 1.97
C LEU A 66 4.11 8.34 2.58
N ILE A 67 3.83 8.21 3.87
CA ILE A 67 3.80 6.92 4.56
C ILE A 67 2.36 6.43 4.61
N PHE A 68 2.05 5.28 4.02
CA PHE A 68 0.65 4.90 3.90
C PHE A 68 0.38 3.41 3.95
N SER A 69 -0.90 3.09 4.07
CA SER A 69 -1.39 1.76 3.77
C SER A 69 -2.81 1.79 3.20
N PRO A 70 -3.09 1.04 2.12
CA PRO A 70 -4.45 0.78 1.67
C PRO A 70 -5.17 -0.27 2.53
N HIS A 71 -4.51 -0.88 3.53
CA HIS A 71 -4.99 -2.09 4.23
C HIS A 71 -4.92 -1.96 5.76
N GLY A 72 -5.22 -0.78 6.28
CA GLY A 72 -5.24 -0.49 7.70
C GLY A 72 -6.41 -1.11 8.49
N GLY A 73 -6.42 -0.82 9.78
CA GLY A 73 -7.44 -1.18 10.74
C GLY A 73 -7.48 -2.69 10.97
N ARG A 74 -8.55 -3.33 10.51
CA ARG A 74 -8.79 -4.78 10.66
C ARG A 74 -8.53 -5.58 9.39
N ILE A 75 -8.10 -4.94 8.30
CA ILE A 75 -7.71 -5.61 7.05
C ILE A 75 -6.37 -6.32 7.30
N GLU A 76 -5.31 -5.56 7.57
CA GLU A 76 -3.99 -6.08 7.95
C GLU A 76 -3.58 -5.53 9.33
N GLY A 77 -4.17 -6.08 10.40
CA GLY A 77 -4.05 -5.53 11.75
C GLY A 77 -2.61 -5.18 12.21
N GLY A 78 -2.41 -4.02 12.84
CA GLY A 78 -1.10 -3.54 13.26
C GLY A 78 -0.44 -2.58 12.26
N VAL A 79 -0.90 -2.54 11.01
CA VAL A 79 -0.35 -1.65 9.98
C VAL A 79 -0.73 -0.19 10.20
N SER A 80 -1.95 0.10 10.65
CA SER A 80 -2.36 1.48 10.94
C SER A 80 -1.50 2.12 12.02
N GLU A 81 -1.23 1.36 13.07
CA GLU A 81 -0.42 1.80 14.19
C GLU A 81 1.01 2.09 13.72
N LEU A 82 1.56 1.26 12.82
CA LEU A 82 2.86 1.52 12.18
C LEU A 82 2.84 2.81 11.39
N VAL A 83 1.85 3.03 10.51
CA VAL A 83 1.75 4.26 9.70
C VAL A 83 1.62 5.50 10.59
N ARG A 84 0.73 5.48 11.59
CA ARG A 84 0.53 6.60 12.54
C ARG A 84 1.78 6.93 13.32
N ALA A 85 2.66 5.95 13.58
CA ALA A 85 3.90 6.20 14.29
C ALA A 85 4.88 7.11 13.52
N PHE A 86 4.62 7.40 12.24
CA PHE A 86 5.42 8.30 11.40
C PHE A 86 4.81 9.70 11.22
N LYS A 87 3.60 9.96 11.74
CA LYS A 87 2.85 11.21 11.48
C LYS A 87 3.57 12.50 11.90
N ASP A 88 4.43 12.43 12.93
CA ASP A 88 5.16 13.59 13.42
C ASP A 88 6.25 14.05 12.44
N ASP A 89 6.74 13.12 11.60
CA ASP A 89 7.85 13.33 10.67
C ASP A 89 7.38 13.46 9.22
N TYR A 90 6.29 12.78 8.83
CA TYR A 90 5.85 12.65 7.44
C TYR A 90 4.34 12.74 7.27
N SER A 91 3.90 13.02 6.03
CA SER A 91 2.48 12.90 5.66
C SER A 91 2.07 11.45 5.71
N THR A 92 0.83 11.17 6.12
CA THR A 92 0.32 9.81 6.20
C THR A 92 -1.06 9.63 5.59
N TYR A 93 -1.30 8.46 5.01
CA TYR A 93 -2.62 8.05 4.52
C TYR A 93 -2.98 6.65 5.04
N LEU A 94 -4.22 6.45 5.44
CA LEU A 94 -4.75 5.14 5.82
C LEU A 94 -6.15 4.93 5.25
N PHE A 95 -6.35 3.78 4.62
CA PHE A 95 -7.67 3.18 4.43
C PHE A 95 -7.82 2.05 5.46
N GLU A 96 -8.81 2.14 6.34
CA GLU A 96 -8.98 1.22 7.47
C GLU A 96 -10.28 0.45 7.41
N GLY A 97 -10.20 -0.88 7.46
CA GLY A 97 -11.38 -1.70 7.72
C GLY A 97 -11.77 -1.66 9.19
N LYS A 98 -13.05 -1.42 9.49
CA LYS A 98 -13.59 -1.33 10.86
C LYS A 98 -14.79 -2.23 11.12
N LYS A 99 -15.12 -3.15 10.21
CA LYS A 99 -16.20 -4.13 10.39
C LYS A 99 -15.91 -5.01 11.60
N ASP A 100 -16.94 -5.51 12.27
CA ASP A 100 -16.74 -6.48 13.35
C ASP A 100 -16.18 -7.82 12.85
N GLU A 101 -16.53 -8.21 11.63
CA GLU A 101 -16.10 -9.42 10.96
C GLU A 101 -15.85 -9.17 9.46
N ASN A 102 -15.17 -10.10 8.79
CA ASN A 102 -14.98 -10.10 7.33
C ASN A 102 -14.37 -8.79 6.77
N ASN A 103 -13.32 -8.29 7.42
CA ASN A 103 -12.55 -7.15 6.91
C ASN A 103 -11.65 -7.52 5.72
N SER A 104 -11.38 -8.81 5.51
CA SER A 104 -10.74 -9.30 4.28
C SER A 104 -11.53 -8.93 3.02
N ASP A 105 -12.86 -8.79 3.13
CA ASP A 105 -13.71 -8.36 2.02
C ASP A 105 -13.40 -6.92 1.57
N LEU A 106 -12.79 -6.11 2.44
CA LEU A 106 -12.42 -4.72 2.15
C LEU A 106 -11.02 -4.62 1.52
N HIS A 107 -10.28 -5.73 1.44
CA HIS A 107 -8.99 -5.75 0.78
C HIS A 107 -9.18 -5.57 -0.73
N ILE A 108 -8.48 -4.58 -1.28
CA ILE A 108 -8.28 -4.41 -2.72
C ILE A 108 -6.76 -4.36 -2.91
N THR A 109 -6.21 -5.27 -3.69
CA THR A 109 -4.78 -5.35 -4.00
C THR A 109 -4.24 -4.01 -4.47
N SER A 110 -3.00 -3.69 -4.13
CA SER A 110 -2.39 -2.39 -4.47
C SER A 110 -2.38 -2.09 -5.97
N THR A 111 -2.43 -3.10 -6.85
CA THR A 111 -2.56 -2.92 -8.32
C THR A 111 -3.96 -2.52 -8.79
N ASN A 112 -4.95 -2.63 -7.90
CA ASN A 112 -6.34 -2.26 -8.14
C ASN A 112 -6.84 -1.17 -7.19
N PHE A 113 -6.13 -0.84 -6.11
CA PHE A 113 -6.56 0.17 -5.17
C PHE A 113 -6.54 1.55 -5.82
N ASP A 114 -7.70 2.19 -5.94
CA ASP A 114 -7.91 3.44 -6.66
C ASP A 114 -8.80 4.42 -5.89
N GLU A 115 -8.71 4.41 -4.56
CA GLU A 115 -9.41 5.38 -3.71
C GLU A 115 -8.98 6.82 -4.07
N PRO A 116 -9.92 7.73 -4.38
CA PRO A 116 -9.60 9.05 -4.94
C PRO A 116 -8.62 9.90 -4.11
N LEU A 117 -8.76 9.92 -2.78
CA LEU A 117 -7.86 10.71 -1.93
C LEU A 117 -6.46 10.09 -1.89
N ALA A 118 -6.33 8.77 -1.82
CA ALA A 118 -5.04 8.07 -1.91
C ALA A 118 -4.30 8.42 -3.20
N LEU A 119 -4.98 8.31 -4.34
CA LEU A 119 -4.42 8.61 -5.66
C LEU A 119 -3.97 10.07 -5.75
N GLN A 120 -4.80 11.00 -5.25
CA GLN A 120 -4.43 12.41 -5.20
C GLN A 120 -3.17 12.61 -4.37
N LYS A 121 -3.15 12.10 -3.13
CA LYS A 121 -2.06 12.34 -2.19
C LYS A 121 -0.76 11.66 -2.61
N ILE A 122 -0.81 10.48 -3.19
CA ILE A 122 0.38 9.83 -3.74
C ILE A 122 1.03 10.68 -4.85
N LYS A 123 0.22 11.26 -5.74
CA LYS A 123 0.70 12.12 -6.84
C LYS A 123 1.24 13.48 -6.37
N GLU A 124 0.82 13.94 -5.20
CA GLU A 124 1.35 15.16 -4.57
C GLU A 124 2.72 14.95 -3.91
N HIS A 125 3.09 13.70 -3.58
CA HIS A 125 4.35 13.39 -2.91
C HIS A 125 5.40 12.83 -3.88
N ARG A 126 6.68 13.03 -3.51
CA ARG A 126 7.80 12.60 -4.33
C ARG A 126 8.08 11.11 -4.20
N TYR A 127 7.94 10.58 -2.99
CA TYR A 127 8.24 9.19 -2.63
C TYR A 127 7.14 8.59 -1.77
N THR A 128 7.06 7.27 -1.76
CA THR A 128 6.02 6.51 -1.04
C THR A 128 6.63 5.37 -0.26
N ILE A 129 6.18 5.20 0.99
CA ILE A 129 6.52 4.04 1.83
C ILE A 129 5.22 3.37 2.26
N ALA A 130 4.99 2.17 1.74
CA ALA A 130 3.76 1.42 2.00
C ALA A 130 4.01 0.31 3.03
N PHE A 131 3.18 0.27 4.06
CA PHE A 131 3.16 -0.83 5.03
C PHE A 131 2.00 -1.78 4.72
N HIS A 132 2.32 -3.07 4.70
CA HIS A 132 1.38 -4.15 4.47
C HIS A 132 1.62 -5.31 5.44
N GLY A 133 0.68 -6.24 5.50
CA GLY A 133 0.71 -7.41 6.33
C GLY A 133 0.33 -8.68 5.58
N TYR A 134 1.21 -9.67 5.60
CA TYR A 134 0.92 -10.99 5.04
C TYR A 134 0.72 -12.04 6.14
N SER A 135 0.04 -13.14 5.79
CA SER A 135 -0.11 -14.30 6.68
C SER A 135 1.21 -15.05 6.81
N GLY A 136 1.75 -15.12 8.03
CA GLY A 136 2.98 -15.86 8.34
C GLY A 136 3.11 -16.14 9.84
N ASP A 137 3.62 -17.33 10.17
CA ASP A 137 3.76 -17.87 11.52
C ASP A 137 5.11 -17.52 12.19
N ARG A 138 6.06 -17.01 11.40
CA ARG A 138 7.39 -16.58 11.88
C ARG A 138 7.56 -15.06 11.73
N PRO A 139 8.16 -14.37 12.72
CA PRO A 139 8.46 -12.96 12.60
C PRO A 139 9.41 -12.69 11.43
N HIS A 140 8.93 -11.95 10.43
CA HIS A 140 9.69 -11.64 9.22
C HIS A 140 9.10 -10.46 8.46
N THR A 141 9.96 -9.70 7.79
CA THR A 141 9.60 -8.62 6.88
C THR A 141 10.18 -8.84 5.49
N LEU A 142 9.32 -8.88 4.48
CA LEU A 142 9.72 -8.83 3.08
C LEU A 142 9.71 -7.37 2.62
N VAL A 143 10.82 -6.87 2.09
CA VAL A 143 10.96 -5.49 1.64
C VAL A 143 11.12 -5.45 0.11
N GLY A 144 10.26 -4.69 -0.54
CA GLY A 144 10.19 -4.51 -1.99
C GLY A 144 10.12 -3.04 -2.39
N GLY A 145 9.41 -2.76 -3.48
CA GLY A 145 9.25 -1.46 -4.11
C GLY A 145 10.28 -1.18 -5.21
N THR A 146 10.05 -0.08 -5.91
CA THR A 146 10.87 0.40 -7.04
C THR A 146 12.14 1.13 -6.58
N ASP A 147 12.17 1.72 -5.38
CA ASP A 147 13.39 2.27 -4.77
C ASP A 147 14.25 1.16 -4.15
N ARG A 148 14.98 0.45 -5.02
CA ARG A 148 15.83 -0.68 -4.61
C ARG A 148 16.94 -0.29 -3.64
N LYS A 149 17.42 0.97 -3.71
CA LYS A 149 18.49 1.46 -2.82
C LYS A 149 17.93 1.69 -1.42
N LEU A 150 16.79 2.37 -1.30
CA LEU A 150 16.13 2.63 -0.02
C LEU A 150 15.62 1.32 0.61
N ALA A 151 14.98 0.44 -0.17
CA ALA A 151 14.55 -0.88 0.28
C ALA A 151 15.71 -1.70 0.89
N LYS A 152 16.87 -1.74 0.21
CA LYS A 152 18.06 -2.42 0.72
C LYS A 152 18.60 -1.78 2.01
N ALA A 153 18.54 -0.46 2.13
CA ALA A 153 18.97 0.25 3.33
C ALA A 153 18.05 -0.06 4.52
N ILE A 154 16.73 -0.11 4.30
CA ILE A 154 15.73 -0.53 5.30
C ILE A 154 16.00 -1.95 5.77
N VAL A 155 16.20 -2.92 4.86
CA VAL A 155 16.54 -4.32 5.22
C VAL A 155 17.79 -4.37 6.11
N LYS A 156 18.84 -3.61 5.75
CA LYS A 156 20.06 -3.56 6.56
C LYS A 156 19.82 -2.97 7.95
N SER A 157 19.01 -1.92 8.05
CA SER A 157 18.67 -1.26 9.32
C SER A 157 17.84 -2.17 10.23
N LEU A 158 16.86 -2.89 9.66
CA LEU A 158 16.05 -3.89 10.35
C LEU A 158 16.92 -5.04 10.89
N LYS A 159 17.80 -5.62 10.05
CA LYS A 159 18.74 -6.66 10.48
C LYS A 159 19.68 -6.20 11.59
N LYS A 160 20.20 -4.96 11.51
CA LYS A 160 21.04 -4.37 12.57
C LYS A 160 20.26 -4.15 13.88
N SER A 161 18.94 -4.12 13.80
CA SER A 161 18.03 -3.98 14.93
C SER A 161 17.42 -5.33 15.33
N ASP A 162 18.06 -6.45 14.97
CA ASP A 162 17.70 -7.82 15.30
C ASP A 162 16.35 -8.28 14.73
N PHE A 163 15.85 -7.64 13.66
CA PHE A 163 14.68 -8.09 12.93
C PHE A 163 15.06 -8.98 11.76
N SER A 164 14.28 -10.04 11.55
CA SER A 164 14.36 -10.86 10.35
C SER A 164 13.74 -10.10 9.18
N ALA A 165 14.55 -9.79 8.16
CA ALA A 165 14.07 -9.10 6.97
C ALA A 165 14.85 -9.54 5.73
N GLU A 166 14.24 -9.47 4.56
CA GLU A 166 14.95 -9.67 3.30
C GLU A 166 14.46 -8.75 2.18
N LEU A 167 15.31 -8.56 1.18
CA LEU A 167 14.99 -7.80 -0.01
C LEU A 167 14.40 -8.76 -1.05
N VAL A 168 13.13 -8.58 -1.38
CA VAL A 168 12.41 -9.41 -2.37
C VAL A 168 13.02 -9.19 -3.76
N LYS A 169 13.08 -10.23 -4.59
CA LYS A 169 13.48 -10.08 -6.01
C LYS A 169 12.49 -9.17 -6.76
N VAL A 170 12.92 -8.55 -7.86
CA VAL A 170 12.08 -7.59 -8.61
C VAL A 170 10.81 -8.22 -9.18
N ASP A 171 10.85 -9.50 -9.50
CA ASP A 171 9.75 -10.33 -10.00
C ASP A 171 9.16 -11.25 -8.92
N GLY A 172 9.61 -11.10 -7.67
CA GLY A 172 9.17 -11.96 -6.57
C GLY A 172 7.74 -11.67 -6.14
N LYS A 173 7.11 -12.67 -5.50
CA LYS A 173 5.85 -12.42 -4.78
C LYS A 173 6.08 -11.32 -3.75
N PHE A 174 5.17 -10.34 -3.73
CA PHE A 174 5.28 -9.12 -2.90
C PHE A 174 6.43 -8.17 -3.26
N ALA A 175 6.92 -8.20 -4.49
CA ALA A 175 7.95 -7.26 -4.92
C ALA A 175 7.48 -5.80 -4.93
N GLY A 176 6.18 -5.53 -5.12
CA GLY A 176 5.64 -4.16 -5.15
C GLY A 176 6.12 -3.34 -6.36
N THR A 177 6.54 -3.99 -7.43
CA THR A 177 7.24 -3.39 -8.60
C THR A 177 6.37 -3.26 -9.85
N ALA A 178 5.14 -3.78 -9.84
CA ALA A 178 4.20 -3.63 -10.94
C ALA A 178 3.87 -2.15 -11.18
N GLU A 179 3.72 -1.75 -12.44
CA GLU A 179 3.46 -0.36 -12.82
C GLU A 179 2.11 0.13 -12.29
N GLU A 180 1.11 -0.75 -12.27
CA GLU A 180 -0.24 -0.49 -11.79
C GLU A 180 -0.34 -0.42 -10.26
N ASN A 181 0.72 -0.80 -9.53
CA ASN A 181 0.70 -0.75 -8.08
C ASN A 181 0.67 0.71 -7.61
N ILE A 182 -0.37 1.10 -6.88
CA ILE A 182 -0.57 2.47 -6.39
C ILE A 182 0.65 3.02 -5.63
N ASN A 183 1.44 2.14 -5.00
CA ASN A 183 2.69 2.50 -4.34
C ASN A 183 3.64 3.24 -5.30
N ASN A 184 3.57 2.99 -6.61
CA ASN A 184 4.47 3.49 -7.64
C ASN A 184 3.95 4.72 -8.39
N GLU A 185 2.80 5.27 -8.01
CA GLU A 185 2.19 6.42 -8.71
C GLU A 185 2.66 7.80 -8.19
N SER A 186 3.67 7.83 -7.32
CA SER A 186 4.28 9.08 -6.83
C SER A 186 5.01 9.82 -7.95
N GLN A 187 5.38 11.09 -7.73
CA GLN A 187 6.01 11.92 -8.77
C GLN A 187 7.29 11.31 -9.35
N SER A 188 8.05 10.57 -8.54
CA SER A 188 9.27 9.88 -8.99
C SER A 188 9.05 8.43 -9.40
N GLY A 189 7.88 7.87 -9.10
CA GLY A 189 7.58 6.44 -9.16
C GLY A 189 8.43 5.58 -8.22
N MET A 190 9.20 6.19 -7.31
CA MET A 190 10.08 5.49 -6.38
C MET A 190 9.34 5.19 -5.07
N SER A 191 9.20 3.90 -4.78
CA SER A 191 8.46 3.37 -3.62
C SER A 191 9.28 2.37 -2.82
N VAL A 192 8.92 2.19 -1.56
CA VAL A 192 9.30 1.00 -0.78
C VAL A 192 8.05 0.36 -0.22
N GLN A 193 7.94 -0.95 -0.36
CA GLN A 193 6.87 -1.76 0.24
C GLN A 193 7.46 -2.62 1.37
N LEU A 194 6.82 -2.62 2.54
CA LEU A 194 7.15 -3.51 3.65
C LEU A 194 5.97 -4.43 3.92
N GLU A 195 6.12 -5.70 3.58
CA GLU A 195 5.19 -6.77 3.96
C GLU A 195 5.62 -7.39 5.27
N ILE A 196 4.77 -7.34 6.29
CA ILE A 196 5.11 -7.74 7.64
C ILE A 196 4.25 -8.93 8.07
N SER A 197 4.90 -10.04 8.45
CA SER A 197 4.17 -11.26 8.80
C SER A 197 3.23 -11.04 9.98
N THR A 198 2.13 -11.80 10.03
CA THR A 198 1.22 -11.80 11.18
C THR A 198 1.95 -12.01 12.50
N ALA A 199 2.91 -12.95 12.54
CA ALA A 199 3.72 -13.18 13.73
C ALA A 199 4.53 -11.94 14.13
N GLN A 200 5.19 -11.25 13.19
CA GLN A 200 5.94 -10.03 13.51
C GLN A 200 5.02 -8.90 13.97
N ARG A 201 3.86 -8.71 13.31
CA ARG A 201 2.87 -7.69 13.72
C ARG A 201 2.30 -7.96 15.10
N LYS A 202 2.11 -9.22 15.50
CA LYS A 202 1.67 -9.57 16.86
C LYS A 202 2.70 -9.19 17.92
N GLU A 203 4.00 -9.35 17.67
CA GLU A 203 5.05 -8.95 18.63
C GLU A 203 5.10 -7.44 18.92
N PHE A 204 4.48 -6.64 18.06
CA PHE A 204 4.40 -5.20 18.25
C PHE A 204 3.41 -4.78 19.33
N PHE A 205 2.55 -5.67 19.80
CA PHE A 205 1.48 -5.32 20.74
C PHE A 205 1.38 -6.36 21.85
N GLU A 206 1.11 -5.91 23.08
CA GLU A 206 0.77 -6.83 24.18
C GLU A 206 -0.62 -7.45 23.94
N ASP A 207 -1.53 -6.69 23.33
CA ASP A 207 -2.82 -7.15 22.84
C ASP A 207 -3.00 -6.80 21.36
N PHE A 208 -3.14 -7.81 20.51
CA PHE A 208 -3.24 -7.64 19.06
C PHE A 208 -4.67 -7.32 18.57
N SER A 209 -5.66 -7.26 19.46
CA SER A 209 -7.03 -6.93 19.11
C SER A 209 -7.15 -5.48 18.62
N TYR A 210 -8.07 -5.24 17.69
CA TYR A 210 -8.24 -3.93 17.07
C TYR A 210 -8.40 -2.77 18.06
N LYS A 211 -9.09 -3.01 19.18
CA LYS A 211 -9.39 -1.99 20.19
C LYS A 211 -8.17 -1.64 21.06
N GLU A 212 -7.28 -2.60 21.27
CA GLU A 212 -6.20 -2.49 22.26
C GLU A 212 -4.82 -2.19 21.65
N ARG A 213 -4.61 -2.46 20.35
CA ARG A 213 -3.30 -2.26 19.71
C ARG A 213 -2.77 -0.84 19.80
N GLU A 214 -3.64 0.17 19.82
CA GLU A 214 -3.17 1.55 19.93
C GLU A 214 -2.45 1.80 21.26
N GLU A 215 -2.98 1.30 22.37
CA GLU A 215 -2.43 1.54 23.72
C GLU A 215 -1.38 0.50 24.15
N THR A 216 -1.34 -0.67 23.52
CA THR A 216 -0.49 -1.80 23.95
C THR A 216 0.80 -1.97 23.15
N LYS A 217 1.27 -0.91 22.47
CA LYS A 217 2.52 -0.93 21.69
C LYS A 217 3.73 -1.36 22.54
N THR A 218 4.42 -2.41 22.14
CA THR A 218 5.58 -2.98 22.86
C THR A 218 6.87 -2.20 22.62
N ARG A 219 7.94 -2.58 23.32
CA ARG A 219 9.31 -2.12 22.98
C ARG A 219 9.73 -2.56 21.58
N THR A 220 9.28 -3.73 21.12
CA THR A 220 9.57 -4.27 19.78
C THR A 220 9.00 -3.35 18.70
N PHE A 221 7.75 -2.89 18.85
CA PHE A 221 7.15 -1.89 17.94
C PHE A 221 8.02 -0.64 17.82
N ARG A 222 8.37 -0.03 18.96
CA ARG A 222 9.19 1.21 18.99
C ARG A 222 10.57 0.99 18.36
N LYS A 223 11.19 -0.18 18.59
CA LYS A 223 12.48 -0.56 17.98
C LYS A 223 12.35 -0.69 16.46
N TYR A 224 11.28 -1.31 15.97
CA TYR A 224 11.01 -1.48 14.53
C TYR A 224 10.80 -0.13 13.83
N VAL A 225 9.90 0.72 14.36
CA VAL A 225 9.65 2.06 13.82
C VAL A 225 10.93 2.89 13.80
N LYS A 226 11.73 2.85 14.88
CA LYS A 226 13.03 3.55 14.95
C LYS A 226 14.01 3.07 13.89
N ALA A 227 14.05 1.77 13.60
CA ALA A 227 14.94 1.18 12.60
C ALA A 227 14.58 1.66 11.18
N VAL A 228 13.29 1.73 10.85
CA VAL A 228 12.82 2.26 9.56
C VAL A 228 13.02 3.77 9.49
N ARG A 229 12.58 4.53 10.50
CA ARG A 229 12.70 6.00 10.58
C ARG A 229 14.12 6.49 10.30
N ARG A 230 15.12 5.84 10.90
CA ARG A 230 16.54 6.21 10.71
C ARG A 230 16.96 6.25 9.24
N VAL A 231 16.38 5.39 8.41
CA VAL A 231 16.73 5.32 6.98
C VAL A 231 15.97 6.38 6.17
N LEU A 232 14.76 6.73 6.60
CA LEU A 232 13.93 7.70 5.90
C LEU A 232 14.45 9.14 6.02
N GLN A 233 15.06 9.51 7.16
CA GLN A 233 15.58 10.86 7.44
C GLN A 233 16.61 11.40 6.42
N ASP A 234 17.24 10.52 5.63
CA ASP A 234 18.23 10.92 4.61
C ASP A 234 17.59 11.12 3.22
N ARG A 235 16.27 10.94 3.10
CA ARG A 235 15.55 10.89 1.81
C ARG A 235 14.22 11.63 1.83
N CYS A 236 13.54 11.54 2.96
CA CYS A 236 12.33 12.22 3.37
C CYS A 236 12.75 13.29 4.41
#